data_AF-A0A2M8LCG0-F1
#
_entry.id   AF-A0A2M8LCG0-F1
#
_cell.length_a   1.000
_cell.length_b   1.000
_cell.length_c   1.000
_cell.angle_alpha   90.00
_cell.angle_beta   90.00
_cell.angle_gamma   90.00
#
_symmetry.space_group_name_H-M   'P 1'
#
loop_
_entity.id
_entity.type
_entity.pdbx_description
1 polymer ?
#
loop_
_entity_poly.entity_id
_entity_poly.type
_entity_poly.pdbx_seq_one_letter_code
_entity_poly.pdbx_strand_id
1 'polypeptide(L)'
;MPRNKMMDMVPPEGGRSIRNIPLPESKKKSVKTAEIETVREVHQEFTRIRSEKPRNWKMYMYVGGGVAIVLLGIIVSNIFHSAKVSVTPRTLVADINTNLSAKKNAGGADLPFIPLSISKEGSVTVKASGEEQVDKKASGTIVVFNDYSSASQRLIKNTRFETPEGLIYRIDQSITVPGKKNGIPGSVEAIVYADETGEKYNAGLKDFTIPGFKGDPRYSSFSAKSKPSAPLAGGFSGVMKVVSDADRKSAQAEIEKGLKAELLKEAEASLSGDSVLFDNAYLITFMPLPQENLANNQVTIKEEGTISGFVFNKETLSSFVARSTIKDYKNEPILIENISDLSFSPKKEIHPATDSDIAFTLSGNAHFVWIYDEEGFKQALSDKSRDEVPAAIKAFPVIEKIDISMSPFWRRSFPSDTSRITILRAE
;
A
#
# COMPACT_ATOMS: atom_id res chain seq x y z
N MET A 1 41.99 5.51 -22.60
CA MET A 1 41.38 4.41 -23.39
C MET A 1 39.96 4.83 -23.82
N PRO A 2 39.27 4.12 -24.75
CA PRO A 2 38.30 4.73 -25.69
C PRO A 2 36.88 4.91 -25.12
N ARG A 3 35.94 5.70 -25.69
CA ARG A 3 35.79 6.44 -26.98
C ARG A 3 35.34 5.64 -28.23
N ASN A 4 34.02 5.65 -28.50
CA ASN A 4 33.40 5.51 -29.83
C ASN A 4 32.44 6.72 -30.02
N LYS A 5 32.34 7.43 -31.17
CA LYS A 5 32.09 7.03 -32.57
C LYS A 5 30.66 6.48 -32.77
N MET A 6 29.88 6.84 -33.79
CA MET A 6 30.17 7.48 -35.10
C MET A 6 29.24 8.71 -35.29
N MET A 7 29.61 9.87 -35.86
CA MET A 7 30.30 10.26 -37.11
C MET A 7 29.28 10.65 -38.22
N ASP A 8 29.17 11.96 -38.44
CA ASP A 8 28.36 12.64 -39.48
C ASP A 8 29.09 12.66 -40.84
N MET A 9 28.37 12.73 -41.97
CA MET A 9 28.98 12.70 -43.30
C MET A 9 28.11 13.28 -44.45
N VAL A 10 28.61 14.36 -45.06
CA VAL A 10 28.08 15.04 -46.27
C VAL A 10 29.31 15.51 -47.08
N PRO A 11 29.50 15.09 -48.35
CA PRO A 11 28.87 15.73 -49.54
C PRO A 11 28.58 14.67 -50.66
N PRO A 12 28.43 14.96 -51.99
CA PRO A 12 28.42 16.25 -52.70
C PRO A 12 27.36 16.45 -53.84
N GLU A 13 27.30 17.68 -54.35
CA GLU A 13 26.81 18.00 -55.70
C GLU A 13 27.90 17.72 -56.78
N GLY A 14 27.52 17.71 -58.07
CA GLY A 14 28.50 17.78 -59.18
C GLY A 14 28.15 16.90 -60.39
N GLY A 15 27.28 17.40 -61.28
CA GLY A 15 26.76 16.62 -62.41
C GLY A 15 27.71 16.47 -63.61
N ARG A 16 27.25 15.73 -64.64
CA ARG A 16 27.74 15.77 -66.04
C ARG A 16 26.67 15.25 -67.00
N SER A 17 26.58 15.88 -68.17
CA SER A 17 25.79 15.43 -69.33
C SER A 17 26.64 14.56 -70.25
N ILE A 18 26.04 13.56 -70.92
CA ILE A 18 26.52 13.02 -72.23
C ILE A 18 25.37 12.31 -73.00
N ARG A 19 24.95 12.98 -74.08
CA ARG A 19 24.70 12.54 -75.48
C ARG A 19 24.19 11.13 -75.85
N ASN A 20 23.27 11.15 -76.82
CA ASN A 20 22.89 10.15 -77.84
C ASN A 20 23.91 9.05 -78.22
N ILE A 21 23.40 7.86 -78.55
CA ILE A 21 23.93 6.90 -79.55
C ILE A 21 22.75 6.00 -80.05
N PRO A 22 22.77 5.46 -81.29
CA PRO A 22 21.52 5.13 -82.02
C PRO A 22 21.11 3.63 -82.06
N LEU A 23 19.92 3.39 -82.64
CA LEU A 23 19.35 2.08 -82.98
C LEU A 23 20.15 1.33 -84.07
N PRO A 24 20.29 -0.01 -84.01
CA PRO A 24 20.82 -0.83 -85.09
C PRO A 24 19.74 -1.19 -86.15
N GLU A 25 20.15 -1.36 -87.42
CA GLU A 25 19.25 -1.54 -88.56
C GLU A 25 19.44 -2.89 -89.30
N SER A 26 18.31 -3.54 -89.60
CA SER A 26 18.00 -4.41 -90.76
C SER A 26 19.09 -5.22 -91.51
N LYS A 27 18.88 -6.55 -91.58
CA LYS A 27 18.93 -7.40 -92.81
C LYS A 27 18.20 -8.73 -92.52
N LYS A 28 17.10 -9.07 -93.21
CA LYS A 28 17.02 -9.85 -94.48
C LYS A 28 17.75 -11.22 -94.38
N LYS A 29 17.13 -12.37 -94.71
CA LYS A 29 16.48 -12.66 -96.01
C LYS A 29 15.75 -14.03 -96.04
N SER A 30 14.58 -14.13 -96.73
CA SER A 30 14.01 -15.33 -97.44
C SER A 30 13.73 -16.64 -96.63
N VAL A 31 12.85 -17.59 -97.04
CA VAL A 31 12.40 -18.07 -98.38
C VAL A 31 10.87 -18.37 -98.45
N LYS A 32 10.36 -18.48 -99.69
CA LYS A 32 9.05 -18.93 -100.20
C LYS A 32 8.68 -20.38 -99.75
N THR A 33 7.52 -21.02 -99.99
CA THR A 33 6.48 -21.02 -101.06
C THR A 33 5.16 -21.58 -100.47
N ALA A 34 3.89 -21.26 -100.80
CA ALA A 34 3.20 -20.48 -101.85
C ALA A 34 2.53 -21.27 -103.01
N GLU A 35 1.31 -21.78 -102.79
CA GLU A 35 0.33 -22.36 -103.74
C GLU A 35 -1.01 -21.59 -103.49
N ILE A 36 -1.64 -20.78 -104.37
CA ILE A 36 -2.09 -20.93 -105.78
C ILE A 36 -3.46 -21.66 -105.80
N GLU A 37 -4.58 -21.17 -106.40
CA GLU A 37 -4.74 -20.26 -107.56
C GLU A 37 -6.04 -19.40 -107.60
N THR A 38 -5.93 -18.09 -107.94
CA THR A 38 -6.96 -17.22 -108.61
C THR A 38 -8.33 -16.94 -107.92
N VAL A 39 -9.19 -15.98 -108.33
CA VAL A 39 -9.36 -15.21 -109.60
C VAL A 39 -9.71 -13.71 -109.39
N ARG A 40 -9.06 -12.83 -110.17
CA ARG A 40 -9.37 -11.42 -110.54
C ARG A 40 -9.56 -10.32 -109.46
N GLU A 41 -8.93 -9.19 -109.77
CA GLU A 41 -9.18 -7.86 -109.21
C GLU A 41 -10.41 -7.18 -109.85
N VAL A 42 -10.98 -6.16 -109.20
CA VAL A 42 -10.90 -4.74 -109.62
C VAL A 42 -11.65 -3.84 -108.61
N HIS A 43 -11.21 -2.57 -108.52
CA HIS A 43 -11.77 -1.45 -107.76
C HIS A 43 -11.56 -1.44 -106.24
N GLN A 44 -10.74 -0.48 -105.79
CA GLN A 44 -10.68 -0.04 -104.40
C GLN A 44 -11.73 1.07 -104.17
N GLU A 45 -12.76 0.78 -103.39
CA GLU A 45 -13.37 1.82 -102.55
C GLU A 45 -12.80 1.70 -101.13
N PHE A 46 -12.37 2.83 -100.56
CA PHE A 46 -11.85 2.88 -99.19
C PHE A 46 -12.99 2.78 -98.17
N THR A 47 -13.46 1.55 -97.92
CA THR A 47 -14.39 1.26 -96.84
C THR A 47 -13.75 1.62 -95.50
N ARG A 48 -14.28 2.69 -94.87
CA ARG A 48 -13.77 3.20 -93.60
C ARG A 48 -13.99 2.17 -92.50
N ILE A 49 -12.93 1.49 -92.07
CA ILE A 49 -12.97 0.64 -90.88
C ILE A 49 -13.38 1.53 -89.70
N ARG A 50 -14.60 1.30 -89.20
CA ARG A 50 -15.19 2.03 -88.09
C ARG A 50 -14.44 1.66 -86.82
N SER A 51 -13.57 2.53 -86.35
CA SER A 51 -12.86 2.33 -85.09
C SER A 51 -13.86 2.19 -83.95
N GLU A 52 -13.84 1.05 -83.26
CA GLU A 52 -14.56 0.92 -82.00
C GLU A 52 -13.96 1.89 -80.98
N LYS A 53 -14.81 2.65 -80.29
CA LYS A 53 -14.34 3.63 -79.31
C LYS A 53 -13.58 2.91 -78.20
N PRO A 54 -12.39 3.40 -77.77
CA PRO A 54 -11.68 2.80 -76.65
C PRO A 54 -12.58 2.84 -75.40
N ARG A 55 -12.93 1.65 -74.89
CA ARG A 55 -13.75 1.44 -73.69
C ARG A 55 -13.16 2.26 -72.54
N ASN A 56 -13.98 3.13 -71.93
CA ASN A 56 -13.54 4.23 -71.05
C ASN A 56 -12.77 3.77 -69.79
N TRP A 57 -11.47 3.46 -69.92
CA TRP A 57 -10.59 3.03 -68.81
C TRP A 57 -10.64 3.98 -67.61
N LYS A 58 -10.73 5.30 -67.87
CA LYS A 58 -10.89 6.33 -66.82
C LYS A 58 -12.10 6.07 -65.91
N MET A 59 -13.22 5.58 -66.43
CA MET A 59 -14.40 5.23 -65.65
C MET A 59 -14.11 4.09 -64.66
N TYR A 60 -13.37 3.06 -65.09
CA TYR A 60 -12.95 1.96 -64.21
C TYR A 60 -11.95 2.42 -63.15
N MET A 61 -11.08 3.38 -63.43
CA MET A 61 -10.21 3.98 -62.41
C MET A 61 -11.00 4.80 -61.38
N TYR A 62 -12.01 5.58 -61.79
CA TYR A 62 -12.86 6.31 -60.84
C TYR A 62 -13.72 5.37 -59.98
N VAL A 63 -14.29 4.31 -60.56
CA VAL A 63 -15.04 3.29 -59.81
C VAL A 63 -14.12 2.51 -58.86
N GLY A 64 -12.96 2.06 -59.34
CA GLY A 64 -11.97 1.34 -58.52
C GLY A 64 -11.41 2.20 -57.38
N GLY A 65 -11.12 3.48 -57.65
CA GLY A 65 -10.71 4.44 -56.63
C GLY A 65 -11.80 4.69 -55.58
N GLY A 66 -13.07 4.82 -56.01
CA GLY A 66 -14.21 4.92 -55.11
C GLY A 66 -14.36 3.69 -54.21
N VAL A 67 -14.26 2.48 -54.77
CA VAL A 67 -14.27 1.22 -54.00
C VAL A 67 -13.09 1.14 -53.03
N ALA A 68 -11.89 1.53 -53.44
CA ALA A 68 -10.72 1.56 -52.56
C ALA A 68 -10.89 2.55 -51.39
N ILE A 69 -11.47 3.73 -51.63
CA ILE A 69 -11.79 4.71 -50.58
C ILE A 69 -12.85 4.16 -49.62
N VAL A 70 -13.88 3.47 -50.11
CA VAL A 70 -14.90 2.83 -49.27
C VAL A 70 -14.31 1.70 -48.42
N LEU A 71 -13.47 0.83 -49.01
CA LEU A 71 -12.78 -0.24 -48.28
C LEU A 71 -11.82 0.31 -47.22
N LEU A 72 -11.04 1.34 -47.55
CA LEU A 72 -10.17 2.03 -46.59
C LEU A 72 -10.99 2.69 -45.47
N GLY A 73 -12.13 3.32 -45.80
CA GLY A 73 -13.08 3.86 -44.83
C GLY A 73 -13.65 2.78 -43.90
N ILE A 74 -13.94 1.58 -44.39
CA ILE A 74 -14.38 0.43 -43.58
C ILE A 74 -13.25 -0.07 -42.67
N ILE A 75 -12.02 -0.17 -43.17
CA ILE A 75 -10.85 -0.58 -42.36
C ILE A 75 -10.61 0.44 -41.24
N VAL A 76 -10.55 1.73 -41.57
CA VAL A 76 -10.41 2.84 -40.60
C VAL A 76 -11.56 2.85 -39.59
N SER A 77 -12.80 2.64 -40.04
CA SER A 77 -14.00 2.53 -39.19
C SER A 77 -13.94 1.36 -38.21
N ASN A 78 -13.17 0.30 -38.48
CA ASN A 78 -12.92 -0.79 -37.52
C ASN A 78 -11.75 -0.47 -36.59
N ILE A 79 -10.69 0.18 -37.08
CA ILE A 79 -9.56 0.61 -36.26
C ILE A 79 -10.02 1.57 -35.15
N PHE A 80 -10.83 2.58 -35.48
CA PHE A 80 -11.36 3.57 -34.53
C PHE A 80 -12.63 3.13 -33.78
N HIS A 81 -13.06 1.88 -33.92
CA HIS A 81 -14.25 1.40 -33.21
C HIS A 81 -14.01 1.33 -31.70
N SER A 82 -14.75 2.13 -30.93
CA SER A 82 -14.67 2.26 -29.48
C SER A 82 -16.04 2.66 -28.90
N ALA A 83 -16.24 2.44 -27.61
CA ALA A 83 -17.44 2.85 -26.88
C ALA A 83 -17.07 3.51 -25.55
N LYS A 84 -17.79 4.57 -25.19
CA LYS A 84 -17.74 5.21 -23.87
C LYS A 84 -19.10 5.06 -23.20
N VAL A 85 -19.10 4.56 -21.98
CA VAL A 85 -20.30 4.23 -21.20
C VAL A 85 -20.24 5.01 -19.90
N SER A 86 -21.06 6.06 -19.78
CA SER A 86 -21.26 6.74 -18.50
C SER A 86 -22.22 5.90 -17.66
N VAL A 87 -21.79 5.51 -16.46
CA VAL A 87 -22.59 4.71 -15.52
C VAL A 87 -22.85 5.54 -14.27
N THR A 88 -24.11 5.71 -13.92
CA THR A 88 -24.55 6.19 -12.61
C THR A 88 -24.88 4.94 -11.77
N PRO A 89 -24.04 4.57 -10.78
CA PRO A 89 -24.41 3.56 -9.80
C PRO A 89 -25.60 4.06 -8.97
N ARG A 90 -26.40 3.14 -8.42
CA ARG A 90 -27.40 3.49 -7.42
C ARG A 90 -26.71 4.17 -6.23
N THR A 91 -27.35 5.23 -5.72
CA THR A 91 -26.89 5.91 -4.50
C THR A 91 -28.00 5.99 -3.44
N LEU A 92 -27.62 6.23 -2.19
CA LEU A 92 -28.52 6.56 -1.09
C LEU A 92 -27.81 7.48 -0.10
N VAL A 93 -28.41 8.63 0.18
CA VAL A 93 -27.97 9.56 1.22
C VAL A 93 -28.82 9.29 2.47
N ALA A 94 -28.19 8.95 3.59
CA ALA A 94 -28.89 8.63 4.83
C ALA A 94 -28.13 9.13 6.07
N ASP A 95 -28.85 9.81 6.97
CA ASP A 95 -28.34 10.17 8.30
C ASP A 95 -28.23 8.90 9.17
N ILE A 96 -27.02 8.61 9.65
CA ILE A 96 -26.72 7.43 10.47
C ILE A 96 -26.43 7.81 11.92
N ASN A 97 -26.86 6.94 12.82
CA ASN A 97 -26.47 6.96 14.23
C ASN A 97 -26.38 5.51 14.73
N THR A 98 -25.40 4.80 14.17
CA THR A 98 -25.32 3.33 14.24
C THR A 98 -24.44 2.88 15.40
N ASN A 99 -24.94 1.92 16.17
CA ASN A 99 -24.27 1.35 17.31
C ASN A 99 -23.54 0.07 16.87
N LEU A 100 -22.21 0.11 16.81
CA LEU A 100 -21.39 -0.98 16.25
C LEU A 100 -20.45 -1.59 17.31
N SER A 101 -19.96 -2.78 17.00
CA SER A 101 -18.87 -3.43 17.71
C SER A 101 -17.96 -4.15 16.71
N ALA A 102 -16.65 -4.03 16.90
CA ALA A 102 -15.63 -4.62 16.05
C ALA A 102 -14.61 -5.42 16.87
N LYS A 103 -13.93 -6.37 16.23
CA LYS A 103 -12.98 -7.30 16.87
C LYS A 103 -11.71 -7.46 16.05
N LYS A 104 -10.58 -7.61 16.74
CA LYS A 104 -9.26 -7.93 16.16
C LYS A 104 -9.25 -9.29 15.44
N ASN A 105 -9.94 -10.27 16.01
CA ASN A 105 -10.11 -11.62 15.48
C ASN A 105 -11.60 -11.86 15.18
N ALA A 106 -12.14 -11.18 14.16
CA ALA A 106 -13.54 -11.29 13.76
C ALA A 106 -13.89 -12.67 13.19
N GLY A 107 -15.02 -13.25 13.63
CA GLY A 107 -15.70 -14.31 12.88
C GLY A 107 -16.53 -13.74 11.72
N GLY A 108 -17.07 -14.59 10.85
CA GLY A 108 -17.75 -14.16 9.61
C GLY A 108 -19.02 -13.29 9.75
N ALA A 109 -19.47 -13.01 10.98
CA ALA A 109 -20.56 -12.09 11.30
C ALA A 109 -20.12 -10.87 12.13
N ASP A 110 -18.84 -10.80 12.53
CA ASP A 110 -18.26 -9.69 13.27
C ASP A 110 -17.58 -8.70 12.32
N LEU A 111 -17.52 -7.42 12.71
CA LEU A 111 -16.75 -6.40 11.99
C LEU A 111 -15.25 -6.52 12.37
N PRO A 112 -14.33 -6.80 11.43
CA PRO A 112 -12.89 -6.77 11.71
C PRO A 112 -12.36 -5.35 11.93
N PHE A 113 -11.31 -5.24 12.74
CA PHE A 113 -10.37 -4.11 12.69
C PHE A 113 -8.92 -4.62 12.60
N ILE A 114 -8.04 -3.80 12.04
CA ILE A 114 -6.59 -4.01 12.02
C ILE A 114 -5.97 -3.06 13.05
N PRO A 115 -5.18 -3.55 14.03
CA PRO A 115 -4.48 -2.67 14.96
C PRO A 115 -3.26 -2.04 14.28
N LEU A 116 -3.20 -0.71 14.31
CA LEU A 116 -2.02 0.06 13.94
C LEU A 116 -1.19 0.38 15.20
N SER A 117 0.13 0.35 15.08
CA SER A 117 1.05 0.85 16.11
C SER A 117 2.33 1.38 15.47
N ILE A 118 2.68 2.64 15.73
CA ILE A 118 3.89 3.32 15.23
C ILE A 118 4.48 4.11 16.40
N SER A 119 5.80 4.08 16.60
CA SER A 119 6.49 4.92 17.59
C SER A 119 7.65 5.72 16.99
N LYS A 120 7.95 6.85 17.62
CA LYS A 120 9.05 7.77 17.25
C LYS A 120 9.66 8.42 18.49
N GLU A 121 10.97 8.60 18.47
CA GLU A 121 11.69 9.45 19.43
C GLU A 121 11.68 10.91 18.97
N GLY A 122 11.39 11.83 19.89
CA GLY A 122 11.54 13.27 19.73
C GLY A 122 12.47 13.84 20.80
N SER A 123 13.12 14.97 20.50
CA SER A 123 14.04 15.59 21.47
C SER A 123 14.18 17.11 21.31
N VAL A 124 14.40 17.80 22.43
CA VAL A 124 14.65 19.24 22.50
C VAL A 124 15.84 19.49 23.44
N THR A 125 16.75 20.38 23.02
CA THR A 125 17.93 20.75 23.81
C THR A 125 17.67 22.06 24.55
N VAL A 126 17.73 22.01 25.89
CA VAL A 126 17.51 23.15 26.79
C VAL A 126 18.79 23.50 27.54
N LYS A 127 18.84 24.70 28.15
CA LYS A 127 19.90 25.06 29.09
C LYS A 127 19.63 24.41 30.44
N ALA A 128 20.69 23.97 31.12
CA ALA A 128 20.57 23.54 32.51
C ALA A 128 20.40 24.76 33.44
N SER A 129 19.48 24.65 34.38
CA SER A 129 19.25 25.65 35.44
C SER A 129 20.14 25.45 36.66
N GLY A 130 20.81 24.29 36.77
CA GLY A 130 21.75 23.98 37.85
C GLY A 130 22.42 22.63 37.68
N GLU A 131 23.14 22.22 38.71
CA GLU A 131 23.84 20.94 38.81
C GLU A 131 23.46 20.26 40.14
N GLU A 132 23.25 18.94 40.10
CA GLU A 132 22.85 18.11 41.25
C GLU A 132 23.73 16.85 41.29
N GLN A 133 24.16 16.43 42.49
CA GLN A 133 24.81 15.13 42.67
C GLN A 133 23.74 14.03 42.60
N VAL A 134 23.70 13.31 41.48
CA VAL A 134 22.70 12.26 41.22
C VAL A 134 23.33 10.89 41.40
N ASP A 135 22.84 10.14 42.37
CA ASP A 135 23.30 8.80 42.72
C ASP A 135 22.19 7.77 42.47
N LYS A 136 22.25 7.13 41.30
CA LYS A 136 21.27 6.15 40.81
C LYS A 136 21.88 4.76 40.69
N LYS A 137 21.10 3.76 41.09
CA LYS A 137 21.43 2.34 40.96
C LYS A 137 20.87 1.82 39.64
N ALA A 138 21.64 1.03 38.91
CA ALA A 138 21.09 0.36 37.73
C ALA A 138 20.02 -0.65 38.14
N SER A 139 18.99 -0.78 37.31
CA SER A 139 17.87 -1.70 37.50
C SER A 139 17.51 -2.41 36.21
N GLY A 140 16.96 -3.62 36.32
CA GLY A 140 16.44 -4.39 35.19
C GLY A 140 15.77 -5.67 35.67
N THR A 141 15.26 -6.48 34.74
CA THR A 141 14.57 -7.74 35.09
C THR A 141 15.46 -8.93 34.76
N ILE A 142 15.59 -9.85 35.71
CA ILE A 142 16.19 -11.17 35.51
C ILE A 142 15.13 -12.26 35.57
N VAL A 143 15.33 -13.34 34.82
CA VAL A 143 14.60 -14.60 34.97
C VAL A 143 15.46 -15.53 35.82
N VAL A 144 14.95 -15.95 36.98
CA VAL A 144 15.63 -16.86 37.91
C VAL A 144 15.13 -18.28 37.68
N PHE A 145 16.05 -19.25 37.61
CA PHE A 145 15.78 -20.66 37.32
C PHE A 145 16.20 -21.56 38.48
N ASN A 146 15.39 -22.58 38.75
CA ASN A 146 15.61 -23.66 39.72
C ASN A 146 15.59 -25.00 38.98
N ASP A 147 16.78 -25.56 38.77
CA ASP A 147 16.96 -26.90 38.22
C ASP A 147 17.29 -27.95 39.30
N TYR A 148 17.33 -27.53 40.57
CA TYR A 148 17.83 -28.35 41.68
C TYR A 148 16.86 -29.46 42.12
N SER A 149 15.58 -29.11 42.32
CA SER A 149 14.59 -30.07 42.84
C SER A 149 13.16 -29.64 42.49
N SER A 150 12.20 -30.54 42.71
CA SER A 150 10.77 -30.25 42.60
C SER A 150 10.21 -29.37 43.73
N ALA A 151 10.99 -29.07 44.77
CA ALA A 151 10.61 -28.11 45.80
C ALA A 151 10.82 -26.66 45.32
N SER A 152 9.89 -25.77 45.68
CA SER A 152 10.03 -24.33 45.46
C SER A 152 11.03 -23.72 46.45
N GLN A 153 11.92 -22.86 45.97
CA GLN A 153 12.88 -22.14 46.79
C GLN A 153 12.46 -20.68 46.92
N ARG A 154 12.14 -20.25 48.15
CA ARG A 154 11.99 -18.82 48.46
C ARG A 154 13.37 -18.16 48.51
N LEU A 155 13.54 -17.07 47.78
CA LEU A 155 14.66 -16.14 47.90
C LEU A 155 14.17 -14.90 48.64
N ILE A 156 14.96 -14.41 49.59
CA ILE A 156 14.55 -13.31 50.48
C ILE A 156 14.91 -11.95 49.88
N LYS A 157 14.26 -10.89 50.36
CA LYS A 157 14.69 -9.51 50.09
C LYS A 157 16.21 -9.38 50.34
N ASN A 158 16.89 -8.67 49.44
CA ASN A 158 18.34 -8.46 49.41
C ASN A 158 19.21 -9.71 49.10
N THR A 159 18.63 -10.85 48.66
CA THR A 159 19.39 -11.95 48.03
C THR A 159 20.25 -11.40 46.90
N ARG A 160 21.54 -11.79 46.88
CA ARG A 160 22.55 -11.35 45.91
C ARG A 160 22.54 -12.22 44.65
N PHE A 161 22.69 -11.56 43.51
CA PHE A 161 22.96 -12.14 42.20
C PHE A 161 24.27 -11.54 41.69
N GLU A 162 25.20 -12.37 41.21
CA GLU A 162 26.56 -11.97 40.81
C GLU A 162 26.82 -12.29 39.35
N THR A 163 27.22 -11.29 38.55
CA THR A 163 27.62 -11.46 37.13
C THR A 163 29.05 -12.04 37.02
N PRO A 164 29.50 -12.50 35.84
CA PRO A 164 30.86 -13.01 35.65
C PRO A 164 31.96 -11.98 35.97
N GLU A 165 31.63 -10.69 35.98
CA GLU A 165 32.52 -9.57 36.32
C GLU A 165 32.54 -9.26 37.84
N GLY A 166 31.82 -10.04 38.67
CA GLY A 166 31.71 -9.83 40.11
C GLY A 166 30.75 -8.70 40.53
N LEU A 167 29.94 -8.17 39.60
CA LEU A 167 28.98 -7.11 39.90
C LEU A 167 27.76 -7.71 40.63
N ILE A 168 27.48 -7.18 41.82
CA ILE A 168 26.37 -7.62 42.67
C ILE A 168 25.09 -6.82 42.38
N TYR A 169 24.00 -7.54 42.21
CA TYR A 169 22.62 -7.04 42.11
C TYR A 169 21.74 -7.72 43.16
N ARG A 170 20.61 -7.12 43.51
CA ARG A 170 19.70 -7.60 44.56
C ARG A 170 18.24 -7.44 44.21
N ILE A 171 17.42 -8.40 44.63
CA ILE A 171 15.96 -8.28 44.65
C ILE A 171 15.50 -7.44 45.84
N ASP A 172 14.58 -6.51 45.61
CA ASP A 172 13.99 -5.65 46.65
C ASP A 172 12.81 -6.33 47.37
N GLN A 173 12.14 -7.29 46.73
CA GLN A 173 11.10 -8.12 47.31
C GLN A 173 11.59 -9.56 47.54
N SER A 174 10.85 -10.35 48.32
CA SER A 174 11.07 -11.80 48.40
C SER A 174 10.33 -12.49 47.27
N ILE A 175 10.99 -13.36 46.52
CA ILE A 175 10.39 -14.14 45.42
C ILE A 175 10.38 -15.64 45.77
N THR A 176 9.48 -16.40 45.16
CA THR A 176 9.46 -17.87 45.29
C THR A 176 9.68 -18.48 43.92
N VAL A 177 10.86 -19.06 43.70
CA VAL A 177 11.18 -19.77 42.46
C VAL A 177 10.47 -21.14 42.51
N PRO A 178 9.65 -21.51 41.52
CA PRO A 178 9.02 -22.83 41.45
C PRO A 178 10.04 -23.97 41.42
N GLY A 179 9.61 -25.19 41.72
CA GLY A 179 10.42 -26.39 41.56
C GLY A 179 10.51 -26.86 40.10
N LYS A 180 11.58 -27.60 39.77
CA LYS A 180 11.74 -28.34 38.50
C LYS A 180 10.59 -29.33 38.31
N LYS A 181 10.00 -29.36 37.11
CA LYS A 181 8.82 -30.18 36.79
C LYS A 181 9.00 -30.86 35.43
N ASN A 182 8.84 -32.18 35.38
CA ASN A 182 8.98 -33.01 34.16
C ASN A 182 10.30 -32.74 33.38
N GLY A 183 11.40 -32.50 34.09
CA GLY A 183 12.70 -32.18 33.51
C GLY A 183 12.93 -30.70 33.18
N ILE A 184 11.88 -29.87 33.16
CA ILE A 184 11.96 -28.42 32.89
C ILE A 184 12.26 -27.67 34.20
N PRO A 185 13.27 -26.77 34.25
CA PRO A 185 13.53 -25.93 35.42
C PRO A 185 12.31 -25.08 35.79
N GLY A 186 12.05 -24.91 37.09
CA GLY A 186 11.08 -23.92 37.55
C GLY A 186 11.65 -22.51 37.39
N SER A 187 10.85 -21.53 36.96
CA SER A 187 11.34 -20.16 36.74
C SER A 187 10.39 -19.07 37.27
N VAL A 188 10.94 -17.90 37.55
CA VAL A 188 10.21 -16.68 37.94
C VAL A 188 10.96 -15.44 37.49
N GLU A 189 10.25 -14.37 37.13
CA GLU A 189 10.87 -13.07 36.84
C GLU A 189 11.03 -12.24 38.12
N ALA A 190 12.11 -11.47 38.20
CA ALA A 190 12.38 -10.58 39.33
C ALA A 190 13.08 -9.30 38.87
N ILE A 191 12.63 -8.16 39.40
CA ILE A 191 13.35 -6.89 39.26
C ILE A 191 14.55 -6.92 40.20
N VAL A 192 15.72 -6.52 39.70
CA VAL A 192 16.94 -6.39 40.50
C VAL A 192 17.54 -5.01 40.37
N TYR A 193 18.22 -4.59 41.44
CA TYR A 193 18.90 -3.31 41.57
C TYR A 193 20.37 -3.52 41.94
N ALA A 194 21.27 -2.69 41.44
CA ALA A 194 22.70 -2.73 41.76
C ALA A 194 22.99 -2.56 43.26
N ASP A 195 24.06 -3.19 43.78
CA ASP A 195 24.48 -3.04 45.18
C ASP A 195 25.02 -1.64 45.50
N GLU A 196 25.65 -0.98 44.53
CA GLU A 196 26.14 0.41 44.59
C GLU A 196 25.56 1.24 43.43
N THR A 197 25.88 2.54 43.38
CA THR A 197 25.50 3.45 42.28
C THR A 197 26.57 3.47 41.17
N GLY A 198 26.30 4.21 40.08
CA GLY A 198 27.28 4.42 39.01
C GLY A 198 27.06 3.58 37.75
N GLU A 199 27.63 4.07 36.65
CA GLU A 199 27.45 3.52 35.30
C GLU A 199 28.04 2.12 35.11
N LYS A 200 28.95 1.68 36.00
CA LYS A 200 29.56 0.34 36.00
C LYS A 200 28.54 -0.81 36.12
N TYR A 201 27.31 -0.53 36.53
CA TYR A 201 26.20 -1.50 36.59
C TYR A 201 25.22 -1.42 35.40
N ASN A 202 25.47 -0.54 34.42
CA ASN A 202 24.74 -0.57 33.16
C ASN A 202 25.31 -1.72 32.30
N ALA A 203 24.52 -2.77 32.11
CA ALA A 203 24.97 -4.02 31.50
C ALA A 203 23.92 -4.59 30.54
N GLY A 204 24.40 -5.15 29.44
CA GLY A 204 23.57 -5.90 28.49
C GLY A 204 23.13 -7.26 29.04
N LEU A 205 22.94 -8.23 28.15
CA LEU A 205 22.57 -9.58 28.55
C LEU A 205 23.70 -10.24 29.35
N LYS A 206 23.38 -10.71 30.56
CA LYS A 206 24.29 -11.41 31.48
C LYS A 206 23.59 -12.62 32.09
N ASP A 207 24.40 -13.60 32.43
CA ASP A 207 24.04 -14.70 33.33
C ASP A 207 24.48 -14.33 34.75
N PHE A 208 23.79 -14.84 35.77
CA PHE A 208 24.07 -14.58 37.17
C PHE A 208 24.11 -15.86 37.99
N THR A 209 25.03 -15.91 38.95
CA THR A 209 25.04 -16.91 40.03
C THR A 209 24.35 -16.36 41.29
N ILE A 210 24.06 -17.22 42.26
CA ILE A 210 23.57 -16.83 43.59
C ILE A 210 24.65 -17.15 44.63
N PRO A 211 25.51 -16.18 45.02
CA PRO A 211 26.66 -16.45 45.90
C PRO A 211 26.29 -16.98 47.28
N GLY A 212 25.06 -16.70 47.74
CA GLY A 212 24.51 -17.23 48.99
C GLY A 212 24.30 -18.75 49.01
N PHE A 213 24.47 -19.46 47.90
CA PHE A 213 24.48 -20.92 47.84
C PHE A 213 25.89 -21.51 47.70
N LYS A 214 26.97 -20.71 47.66
CA LYS A 214 28.34 -21.21 47.41
C LYS A 214 28.77 -22.22 48.49
N GLY A 215 29.02 -23.46 48.08
CA GLY A 215 29.30 -24.61 48.96
C GLY A 215 28.13 -25.59 49.13
N ASP A 216 26.94 -25.22 48.65
CA ASP A 216 25.73 -26.05 48.60
C ASP A 216 25.46 -26.52 47.16
N PRO A 217 24.97 -27.77 46.92
CA PRO A 217 24.62 -28.26 45.58
C PRO A 217 23.68 -27.35 44.78
N ARG A 218 22.86 -26.51 45.43
CA ARG A 218 22.03 -25.49 44.78
C ARG A 218 22.85 -24.50 43.96
N TYR A 219 24.12 -24.24 44.26
CA TYR A 219 24.94 -23.28 43.51
C TYR A 219 25.13 -23.65 42.04
N SER A 220 25.24 -24.95 41.73
CA SER A 220 25.34 -25.47 40.36
C SER A 220 24.00 -25.65 39.65
N SER A 221 22.88 -25.51 40.37
CA SER A 221 21.53 -25.82 39.87
C SER A 221 20.54 -24.65 39.97
N PHE A 222 20.98 -23.50 40.49
CA PHE A 222 20.29 -22.22 40.39
C PHE A 222 21.10 -21.28 39.51
N SER A 223 20.42 -20.58 38.61
CA SER A 223 21.00 -19.54 37.78
C SER A 223 19.97 -18.45 37.53
N ALA A 224 20.41 -17.29 37.05
CA ALA A 224 19.50 -16.30 36.49
C ALA A 224 20.07 -15.68 35.21
N LYS A 225 19.22 -15.04 34.40
CA LYS A 225 19.59 -14.42 33.12
C LYS A 225 18.86 -13.09 32.93
N SER A 226 19.51 -12.07 32.37
CA SER A 226 18.87 -10.79 32.01
C SER A 226 17.73 -11.01 31.00
N LYS A 227 16.60 -10.34 31.18
CA LYS A 227 15.49 -10.35 30.21
C LYS A 227 15.76 -9.33 29.09
N PRO A 228 15.72 -9.72 27.79
CA PRO A 228 16.03 -8.79 26.69
C PRO A 228 15.15 -7.54 26.61
N SER A 229 13.90 -7.61 27.07
CA SER A 229 12.97 -6.47 27.10
C SER A 229 13.12 -5.57 28.34
N ALA A 230 14.10 -5.82 29.21
CA ALA A 230 14.34 -5.08 30.45
C ALA A 230 15.81 -5.23 30.90
N PRO A 231 16.79 -4.70 30.12
CA PRO A 231 18.22 -4.78 30.44
C PRO A 231 18.58 -4.02 31.73
N LEU A 232 19.80 -4.23 32.23
CA LEU A 232 20.31 -3.52 33.41
C LEU A 232 20.76 -2.11 33.00
N ALA A 233 19.99 -1.09 33.37
CA ALA A 233 20.23 0.30 32.95
C ALA A 233 19.86 1.32 34.05
N GLY A 234 20.23 2.58 33.84
CA GLY A 234 19.88 3.70 34.74
C GLY A 234 20.84 3.93 35.91
N GLY A 235 21.92 3.16 36.02
CA GLY A 235 22.99 3.39 37.00
C GLY A 235 23.80 4.63 36.63
N PHE A 236 23.97 5.54 37.59
CA PHE A 236 24.71 6.79 37.44
C PHE A 236 25.23 7.24 38.81
N SER A 237 26.38 7.92 38.86
CA SER A 237 26.91 8.50 40.10
C SER A 237 27.84 9.65 39.73
N GLY A 238 27.48 10.85 40.15
CA GLY A 238 28.21 12.07 39.83
C GLY A 238 27.29 13.27 39.64
N VAL A 239 27.87 14.38 39.19
CA VAL A 239 27.14 15.61 38.95
C VAL A 239 26.35 15.51 37.64
N MET A 240 25.02 15.56 37.74
CA MET A 240 24.12 15.68 36.60
C MET A 240 23.69 17.13 36.43
N LYS A 241 23.57 17.59 35.19
CA LYS A 241 22.92 18.86 34.90
C LYS A 241 21.41 18.72 35.04
N VAL A 242 20.80 19.68 35.73
CA VAL A 242 19.36 19.68 36.00
C VAL A 242 18.70 20.84 35.28
N VAL A 243 17.53 20.54 34.72
CA VAL A 243 16.62 21.47 34.07
C VAL A 243 15.45 21.70 35.02
N SER A 244 15.00 22.95 35.16
CA SER A 244 13.88 23.27 36.06
C SER A 244 12.61 22.55 35.63
N ASP A 245 11.69 22.26 36.56
CA ASP A 245 10.42 21.59 36.22
C ASP A 245 9.56 22.40 35.23
N ALA A 246 9.74 23.73 35.18
CA ALA A 246 9.07 24.60 34.22
C ALA A 246 9.68 24.48 32.82
N ASP A 247 11.00 24.54 32.71
CA ASP A 247 11.72 24.35 31.44
C ASP A 247 11.54 22.93 30.90
N ARG A 248 11.57 21.93 31.79
CA ARG A 248 11.32 20.51 31.47
C ARG A 248 9.93 20.31 30.89
N LYS A 249 8.88 20.76 31.58
CA LYS A 249 7.49 20.64 31.09
C LYS A 249 7.27 21.41 29.78
N SER A 250 7.94 22.55 29.60
CA SER A 250 7.87 23.32 28.36
C SER A 250 8.50 22.56 27.18
N ALA A 251 9.67 21.95 27.39
CA ALA A 251 10.32 21.11 26.38
C ALA A 251 9.55 19.83 26.08
N GLN A 252 8.96 19.17 27.08
CA GLN A 252 8.08 18.01 26.86
C GLN A 252 6.86 18.41 26.03
N ALA A 253 6.15 19.48 26.38
CA ALA A 253 5.00 19.96 25.60
C ALA A 253 5.36 20.39 24.15
N GLU A 254 6.61 20.79 23.89
CA GLU A 254 7.14 21.02 22.54
C GLU A 254 7.39 19.70 21.78
N ILE A 255 8.01 18.71 22.44
CA ILE A 255 8.26 17.36 21.92
C ILE A 255 6.94 16.63 21.61
N GLU A 256 6.02 16.55 22.57
CA GLU A 256 4.69 15.94 22.43
C GLU A 256 3.92 16.52 21.23
N LYS A 257 3.95 17.86 21.07
CA LYS A 257 3.27 18.57 19.99
C LYS A 257 3.89 18.24 18.62
N GLY A 258 5.21 18.18 18.52
CA GLY A 258 5.92 17.78 17.30
C GLY A 258 5.62 16.32 16.94
N LEU A 259 5.83 15.41 17.88
CA LEU A 259 5.57 13.98 17.73
C LEU A 259 4.12 13.68 17.35
N LYS A 260 3.13 14.36 17.97
CA LYS A 260 1.71 14.19 17.61
C LYS A 260 1.45 14.48 16.13
N ALA A 261 2.03 15.56 15.59
CA ALA A 261 1.86 15.91 14.18
C ALA A 261 2.57 14.92 13.23
N GLU A 262 3.75 14.43 13.60
CA GLU A 262 4.46 13.42 12.81
C GLU A 262 3.79 12.04 12.84
N LEU A 263 3.38 11.57 14.02
CA LEU A 263 2.75 10.26 14.21
C LEU A 263 1.40 10.15 13.48
N LEU A 264 0.60 11.22 13.45
CA LEU A 264 -0.65 11.25 12.68
C LEU A 264 -0.37 11.17 11.18
N LYS A 265 0.54 11.99 10.66
CA LYS A 265 0.95 11.96 9.25
C LYS A 265 1.52 10.61 8.81
N GLU A 266 2.26 9.95 9.70
CA GLU A 266 2.86 8.64 9.42
C GLU A 266 1.84 7.50 9.54
N ALA A 267 0.88 7.62 10.46
CA ALA A 267 -0.29 6.73 10.51
C ALA A 267 -1.11 6.83 9.22
N GLU A 268 -1.48 8.04 8.77
CA GLU A 268 -2.16 8.30 7.50
C GLU A 268 -1.38 7.70 6.30
N ALA A 269 -0.07 7.95 6.23
CA ALA A 269 0.79 7.43 5.17
C ALA A 269 0.98 5.90 5.20
N SER A 270 0.69 5.24 6.33
CA SER A 270 0.70 3.78 6.46
C SER A 270 -0.60 3.10 6.04
N LEU A 271 -1.69 3.86 5.85
CA LEU A 271 -2.99 3.31 5.43
C LEU A 271 -2.98 2.91 3.96
N SER A 272 -3.57 1.75 3.65
CA SER A 272 -3.95 1.41 2.28
C SER A 272 -5.16 2.27 1.83
N GLY A 273 -5.34 2.46 0.51
CA GLY A 273 -6.42 3.31 -0.02
C GLY A 273 -7.83 2.82 0.35
N ASP A 274 -8.00 1.51 0.57
CA ASP A 274 -9.23 0.87 1.05
C ASP A 274 -9.40 0.93 2.57
N SER A 275 -8.43 1.45 3.33
CA SER A 275 -8.47 1.58 4.79
C SER A 275 -8.86 2.98 5.26
N VAL A 276 -9.44 3.07 6.46
CA VAL A 276 -9.72 4.32 7.19
C VAL A 276 -9.33 4.18 8.66
N LEU A 277 -8.71 5.22 9.21
CA LEU A 277 -8.54 5.46 10.64
C LEU A 277 -9.32 6.72 10.98
N PHE A 278 -10.18 6.66 12.01
CA PHE A 278 -11.01 7.80 12.42
C PHE A 278 -10.37 8.59 13.55
N ASP A 279 -10.72 9.87 13.66
CA ASP A 279 -10.57 10.61 14.91
C ASP A 279 -11.30 9.88 16.05
N ASN A 280 -10.69 9.89 17.23
CA ASN A 280 -11.09 9.12 18.42
C ASN A 280 -11.06 7.58 18.25
N ALA A 281 -10.56 7.04 17.13
CA ALA A 281 -10.24 5.60 16.99
C ALA A 281 -8.75 5.28 17.27
N TYR A 282 -7.97 6.27 17.70
CA TYR A 282 -6.57 6.12 18.10
C TYR A 282 -6.29 6.77 19.46
N LEU A 283 -5.20 6.31 20.10
CA LEU A 283 -4.59 6.91 21.27
C LEU A 283 -3.13 7.22 20.95
N ILE A 284 -2.62 8.34 21.47
CA ILE A 284 -1.19 8.67 21.44
C ILE A 284 -0.69 8.70 22.88
N THR A 285 0.35 7.93 23.18
CA THR A 285 1.02 7.90 24.49
C THR A 285 2.44 8.42 24.36
N PHE A 286 2.97 9.00 25.44
CA PHE A 286 4.33 9.51 25.52
C PHE A 286 5.07 8.86 26.69
N MET A 287 6.33 8.47 26.45
CA MET A 287 7.21 7.85 27.42
C MET A 287 8.52 8.65 27.52
N PRO A 288 8.81 9.29 28.67
CA PRO A 288 10.07 9.99 28.86
C PRO A 288 11.27 9.04 28.77
N LEU A 289 12.25 9.40 27.93
CA LEU A 289 13.50 8.67 27.76
C LEU A 289 14.62 9.28 28.64
N PRO A 290 15.73 8.56 28.88
CA PRO A 290 16.86 9.10 29.65
C PRO A 290 17.42 10.40 29.04
N GLN A 291 17.40 11.48 29.82
CA GLN A 291 17.95 12.78 29.41
C GLN A 291 19.47 12.69 29.19
N GLU A 292 19.98 13.37 28.16
CA GLU A 292 21.40 13.36 27.78
C GLU A 292 22.07 14.69 28.19
N ASN A 293 23.20 14.62 28.90
CA ASN A 293 23.95 15.81 29.31
C ASN A 293 24.91 16.24 28.20
N LEU A 294 24.81 17.48 27.73
CA LEU A 294 25.72 18.02 26.73
C LEU A 294 26.82 18.92 27.36
N ALA A 295 27.80 19.28 26.53
CA ALA A 295 28.73 20.37 26.80
C ALA A 295 27.99 21.72 26.96
N ASN A 296 28.71 22.77 27.34
CA ASN A 296 28.21 24.16 27.32
C ASN A 296 26.91 24.42 28.11
N ASN A 297 26.75 23.70 29.24
CA ASN A 297 25.60 23.81 30.15
C ASN A 297 24.23 23.54 29.49
N GLN A 298 24.15 22.53 28.62
CA GLN A 298 22.93 22.08 27.97
C GLN A 298 22.55 20.65 28.37
N VAL A 299 21.26 20.33 28.26
CA VAL A 299 20.66 18.99 28.45
C VAL A 299 19.67 18.75 27.32
N THR A 300 19.73 17.57 26.71
CA THR A 300 18.73 17.11 25.74
C THR A 300 17.68 16.29 26.47
N ILE A 301 16.45 16.77 26.46
CA ILE A 301 15.27 16.01 26.88
C ILE A 301 14.80 15.19 25.67
N LYS A 302 14.45 13.93 25.91
CA LYS A 302 14.04 12.96 24.89
C LYS A 302 12.78 12.24 25.34
N GLU A 303 11.85 11.98 24.44
CA GLU A 303 10.62 11.22 24.71
C GLU A 303 10.27 10.34 23.51
N GLU A 304 9.76 9.14 23.75
CA GLU A 304 9.16 8.29 22.72
C GLU A 304 7.64 8.54 22.69
N GLY A 305 7.12 8.94 21.54
CA GLY A 305 5.68 9.01 21.28
C GLY A 305 5.24 7.78 20.51
N THR A 306 4.17 7.12 20.95
CA THR A 306 3.56 5.98 20.25
C THR A 306 2.11 6.31 19.90
N ILE A 307 1.74 6.16 18.62
CA ILE A 307 0.33 6.12 18.21
C ILE A 307 -0.11 4.67 18.07
N SER A 308 -1.25 4.32 18.65
CA SER A 308 -1.94 3.04 18.43
C SER A 308 -3.39 3.31 18.06
N GLY A 309 -3.96 2.57 17.10
CA GLY A 309 -5.33 2.82 16.63
C GLY A 309 -6.02 1.65 15.94
N PHE A 310 -7.34 1.76 15.81
CA PHE A 310 -8.19 0.79 15.13
C PHE A 310 -8.44 1.21 13.68
N VAL A 311 -7.84 0.50 12.73
CA VAL A 311 -8.01 0.71 11.29
C VAL A 311 -9.11 -0.20 10.75
N PHE A 312 -9.99 0.34 9.90
CA PHE A 312 -11.11 -0.39 9.29
C PHE A 312 -10.98 -0.41 7.76
N ASN A 313 -11.26 -1.54 7.13
CA ASN A 313 -11.47 -1.58 5.68
C ASN A 313 -12.83 -0.94 5.33
N LYS A 314 -12.83 -0.02 4.38
CA LYS A 314 -13.95 0.87 4.03
C LYS A 314 -15.16 0.11 3.50
N GLU A 315 -14.97 -0.85 2.60
CA GLU A 315 -16.06 -1.65 2.02
C GLU A 315 -16.73 -2.54 3.08
N THR A 316 -15.91 -3.17 3.93
CA THR A 316 -16.40 -4.01 5.04
C THR A 316 -17.20 -3.16 6.04
N LEU A 317 -16.66 -2.01 6.47
CA LEU A 317 -17.37 -1.10 7.38
C LEU A 317 -18.66 -0.58 6.74
N SER A 318 -18.61 -0.13 5.48
CA SER A 318 -19.79 0.34 4.72
C SER A 318 -20.88 -0.73 4.65
N SER A 319 -20.52 -1.98 4.39
CA SER A 319 -21.44 -3.13 4.36
C SER A 319 -22.07 -3.41 5.74
N PHE A 320 -21.32 -3.24 6.83
CA PHE A 320 -21.84 -3.39 8.20
C PHE A 320 -22.79 -2.24 8.59
N VAL A 321 -22.48 -1.00 8.23
CA VAL A 321 -23.40 0.15 8.43
C VAL A 321 -24.66 -0.03 7.57
N ALA A 322 -24.51 -0.45 6.31
CA ALA A 322 -25.64 -0.69 5.40
C ALA A 322 -26.62 -1.74 5.96
N ARG A 323 -26.13 -2.85 6.52
CA ARG A 323 -26.95 -3.88 7.20
C ARG A 323 -27.81 -3.36 8.36
N SER A 324 -27.36 -2.31 9.04
CA SER A 324 -28.08 -1.73 10.20
C SER A 324 -28.93 -0.50 9.85
N THR A 325 -28.73 0.09 8.67
CA THR A 325 -29.38 1.34 8.23
C THR A 325 -30.38 1.12 7.10
N ILE A 326 -30.03 0.30 6.10
CA ILE A 326 -30.75 0.21 4.83
C ILE A 326 -31.73 -0.96 4.89
N LYS A 327 -33.03 -0.64 4.93
CA LYS A 327 -34.09 -1.65 4.89
C LYS A 327 -34.02 -2.49 3.61
N ASP A 328 -34.21 -3.79 3.74
CA ASP A 328 -34.26 -4.77 2.65
C ASP A 328 -32.95 -4.88 1.80
N TYR A 329 -31.82 -4.42 2.34
CA TYR A 329 -30.46 -4.60 1.78
C TYR A 329 -30.07 -6.09 1.73
N LYS A 330 -29.45 -6.52 0.62
CA LYS A 330 -29.24 -7.95 0.31
C LYS A 330 -27.77 -8.37 0.39
N ASN A 331 -26.90 -7.52 0.95
CA ASN A 331 -25.44 -7.65 0.92
C ASN A 331 -24.85 -7.46 -0.48
N GLU A 332 -25.47 -6.61 -1.31
CA GLU A 332 -24.82 -6.12 -2.53
C GLU A 332 -23.56 -5.29 -2.17
N PRO A 333 -22.44 -5.40 -2.89
CA PRO A 333 -21.24 -4.59 -2.65
C PRO A 333 -21.54 -3.09 -2.57
N ILE A 334 -21.05 -2.41 -1.53
CA ILE A 334 -21.44 -1.04 -1.21
C ILE A 334 -20.30 -0.29 -0.50
N LEU A 335 -20.14 0.98 -0.83
CA LEU A 335 -19.19 1.89 -0.21
C LEU A 335 -19.91 3.13 0.31
N ILE A 336 -19.53 3.63 1.48
CA ILE A 336 -19.80 5.01 1.88
C ILE A 336 -18.68 5.86 1.30
N GLU A 337 -19.01 6.74 0.35
CA GLU A 337 -17.97 7.51 -0.36
C GLU A 337 -17.29 8.53 0.54
N ASN A 338 -18.07 9.22 1.38
CA ASN A 338 -17.61 10.17 2.38
C ASN A 338 -17.30 9.52 3.74
N ILE A 339 -16.84 8.26 3.76
CA ILE A 339 -16.68 7.48 5.00
C ILE A 339 -15.76 8.15 6.02
N SER A 340 -14.73 8.87 5.58
CA SER A 340 -13.80 9.61 6.45
C SER A 340 -14.44 10.81 7.15
N ASP A 341 -15.56 11.32 6.65
CA ASP A 341 -16.26 12.49 7.21
C ASP A 341 -17.24 12.09 8.34
N LEU A 342 -17.41 10.79 8.59
CA LEU A 342 -18.30 10.26 9.63
C LEU A 342 -17.65 10.34 11.01
N SER A 343 -18.44 10.74 12.00
CA SER A 343 -18.00 10.85 13.39
C SER A 343 -17.94 9.48 14.06
N PHE A 344 -16.74 9.08 14.48
CA PHE A 344 -16.50 7.91 15.32
C PHE A 344 -16.47 8.32 16.79
N SER A 345 -17.32 7.68 17.60
CA SER A 345 -17.43 7.92 19.04
C SER A 345 -17.31 6.59 19.81
N PRO A 346 -16.17 6.29 20.46
CA PRO A 346 -16.04 5.09 21.28
C PRO A 346 -16.93 5.18 22.53
N LYS A 347 -17.50 4.06 22.97
CA LYS A 347 -18.44 4.01 24.12
C LYS A 347 -17.75 3.97 25.49
N LYS A 348 -16.43 3.87 25.50
CA LYS A 348 -15.53 3.79 26.65
C LYS A 348 -14.19 4.41 26.25
N GLU A 349 -13.33 4.64 27.23
CA GLU A 349 -11.90 4.84 27.01
C GLU A 349 -11.29 3.64 26.27
N ILE A 350 -10.34 3.90 25.37
CA ILE A 350 -9.79 2.92 24.43
C ILE A 350 -8.29 2.68 24.66
N HIS A 351 -7.87 1.43 24.48
CA HIS A 351 -6.48 1.00 24.59
C HIS A 351 -6.08 0.16 23.37
N PRO A 352 -5.90 0.77 22.17
CA PRO A 352 -5.80 0.02 20.90
C PRO A 352 -4.60 -0.93 20.79
N ALA A 353 -3.58 -0.76 21.63
CA ALA A 353 -2.46 -1.68 21.75
C ALA A 353 -2.83 -3.03 22.40
N THR A 354 -3.84 -3.05 23.28
CA THR A 354 -4.22 -4.21 24.10
C THR A 354 -5.62 -4.75 23.81
N ASP A 355 -6.55 -3.91 23.36
CA ASP A 355 -7.96 -4.27 23.21
C ASP A 355 -8.18 -5.35 22.13
N SER A 356 -8.99 -6.36 22.47
CA SER A 356 -9.46 -7.41 21.56
C SER A 356 -10.65 -6.97 20.71
N ASP A 357 -11.43 -6.02 21.22
CA ASP A 357 -12.73 -5.60 20.75
C ASP A 357 -13.03 -4.16 21.16
N ILE A 358 -13.82 -3.46 20.35
CA ILE A 358 -14.26 -2.09 20.61
C ILE A 358 -15.76 -1.96 20.31
N ALA A 359 -16.49 -1.27 21.18
CA ALA A 359 -17.86 -0.86 20.95
C ALA A 359 -17.92 0.67 20.77
N PHE A 360 -18.54 1.12 19.68
CA PHE A 360 -18.56 2.51 19.25
C PHE A 360 -19.91 2.90 18.65
N THR A 361 -20.08 4.19 18.41
CA THR A 361 -21.15 4.76 17.61
C THR A 361 -20.52 5.42 16.39
N LEU A 362 -21.09 5.16 15.20
CA LEU A 362 -20.71 5.84 13.96
C LEU A 362 -21.90 6.67 13.48
N SER A 363 -21.70 7.98 13.34
CA SER A 363 -22.77 8.94 13.03
C SER A 363 -22.39 10.00 11.99
N GLY A 364 -23.40 10.60 11.37
CA GLY A 364 -23.26 11.60 10.32
C GLY A 364 -24.08 11.24 9.08
N ASN A 365 -24.01 12.07 8.03
CA ASN A 365 -24.73 11.80 6.79
C ASN A 365 -23.87 10.93 5.85
N ALA A 366 -24.25 9.67 5.68
CA ALA A 366 -23.52 8.69 4.88
C ALA A 366 -24.03 8.66 3.42
N HIS A 367 -23.13 8.89 2.48
CA HIS A 367 -23.38 8.79 1.04
C HIS A 367 -23.04 7.37 0.56
N PHE A 368 -24.02 6.47 0.59
CA PHE A 368 -23.87 5.11 0.10
C PHE A 368 -23.89 5.07 -1.43
N VAL A 369 -22.94 4.36 -2.01
CA VAL A 369 -22.78 4.10 -3.44
C VAL A 369 -22.65 2.58 -3.62
N TRP A 370 -23.51 1.98 -4.45
CA TRP A 370 -23.39 0.55 -4.75
C TRP A 370 -22.28 0.28 -5.77
N ILE A 371 -21.42 -0.68 -5.46
CA ILE A 371 -20.31 -1.10 -6.31
C ILE A 371 -20.80 -2.16 -7.30
N TYR A 372 -20.26 -2.15 -8.52
CA TYR A 372 -20.44 -3.19 -9.52
C TYR A 372 -19.08 -3.61 -10.07
N ASP A 373 -19.01 -4.85 -10.57
CA ASP A 373 -17.84 -5.35 -11.29
C ASP A 373 -17.73 -4.64 -12.66
N GLU A 374 -16.75 -3.74 -12.80
CA GLU A 374 -16.50 -2.99 -14.04
C GLU A 374 -16.02 -3.91 -15.18
N GLU A 375 -15.24 -4.96 -14.89
CA GLU A 375 -14.72 -5.86 -15.92
C GLU A 375 -15.80 -6.83 -16.40
N GLY A 376 -16.54 -7.44 -15.48
CA GLY A 376 -17.73 -8.23 -15.79
C GLY A 376 -18.80 -7.41 -16.53
N PHE A 377 -18.96 -6.12 -16.20
CA PHE A 377 -19.88 -5.25 -16.93
C PHE A 377 -19.39 -4.92 -18.35
N LYS A 378 -18.09 -4.65 -18.57
CA LYS A 378 -17.50 -4.55 -19.92
C LYS A 378 -17.70 -5.83 -20.71
N GLN A 379 -17.50 -7.00 -20.08
CA GLN A 379 -17.69 -8.29 -20.73
C GLN A 379 -19.16 -8.55 -21.10
N ALA A 380 -20.11 -8.16 -20.25
CA ALA A 380 -21.55 -8.25 -20.52
C ALA A 380 -22.03 -7.31 -21.64
N LEU A 381 -21.31 -6.22 -21.91
CA LEU A 381 -21.54 -5.31 -23.03
C LEU A 381 -20.81 -5.73 -24.32
N SER A 382 -19.78 -6.57 -24.26
CA SER A 382 -18.97 -6.94 -25.42
C SER A 382 -19.81 -7.61 -26.52
N ASP A 383 -19.53 -7.25 -27.78
CA ASP A 383 -20.29 -7.60 -29.00
C ASP A 383 -21.81 -7.28 -29.01
N LYS A 384 -22.37 -6.73 -27.92
CA LYS A 384 -23.81 -6.44 -27.82
C LYS A 384 -24.23 -5.30 -28.73
N SER A 385 -25.42 -5.44 -29.30
CA SER A 385 -26.12 -4.31 -29.90
C SER A 385 -26.64 -3.34 -28.83
N ARG A 386 -26.81 -2.06 -29.18
CA ARG A 386 -27.38 -1.03 -28.29
C ARG A 386 -28.76 -1.43 -27.74
N ASP A 387 -29.52 -2.19 -28.53
CA ASP A 387 -30.88 -2.62 -28.21
C ASP A 387 -30.90 -3.80 -27.22
N GLU A 388 -29.79 -4.53 -27.05
CA GLU A 388 -29.61 -5.58 -26.04
C GLU A 388 -29.16 -5.05 -24.66
N VAL A 389 -28.66 -3.82 -24.58
CA VAL A 389 -28.13 -3.25 -23.31
C VAL A 389 -29.15 -3.26 -22.17
N PRO A 390 -30.46 -2.97 -22.38
CA PRO A 390 -31.48 -3.10 -21.33
C PRO A 390 -31.69 -4.55 -20.83
N ALA A 391 -31.17 -5.57 -21.53
CA ALA A 391 -31.10 -6.93 -21.02
C ALA A 391 -29.80 -7.18 -20.23
N ALA A 392 -28.66 -6.63 -20.68
CA ALA A 392 -27.39 -6.70 -19.95
C ALA A 392 -27.48 -6.01 -18.57
N ILE A 393 -28.09 -4.83 -18.50
CA ILE A 393 -28.28 -4.07 -17.24
C ILE A 393 -29.04 -4.90 -16.17
N LYS A 394 -29.93 -5.82 -16.56
CA LYS A 394 -30.69 -6.64 -15.60
C LYS A 394 -29.82 -7.61 -14.78
N ALA A 395 -28.59 -7.90 -15.23
CA ALA A 395 -27.61 -8.64 -14.44
C ALA A 395 -26.91 -7.77 -13.37
N PHE A 396 -27.00 -6.44 -13.49
CA PHE A 396 -26.36 -5.46 -12.63
C PHE A 396 -27.40 -4.52 -11.99
N PRO A 397 -28.30 -5.02 -11.11
CA PRO A 397 -29.40 -4.25 -10.49
C PRO A 397 -28.94 -3.13 -9.54
N VAL A 398 -27.61 -2.98 -9.36
CA VAL A 398 -26.92 -1.91 -8.64
C VAL A 398 -26.66 -0.68 -9.51
N ILE A 399 -26.86 -0.76 -10.83
CA ILE A 399 -26.74 0.38 -11.75
C ILE A 399 -28.11 1.04 -11.93
N GLU A 400 -28.15 2.37 -11.78
CA GLU A 400 -29.40 3.14 -11.87
C GLU A 400 -29.60 3.74 -13.28
N LYS A 401 -28.55 4.32 -13.88
CA LYS A 401 -28.62 4.94 -15.20
C LYS A 401 -27.35 4.67 -16.02
N ILE A 402 -27.51 4.56 -17.34
CA ILE A 402 -26.40 4.42 -18.28
C ILE A 402 -26.62 5.33 -19.50
N ASP A 403 -25.60 6.11 -19.83
CA ASP A 403 -25.52 6.90 -21.07
C ASP A 403 -24.42 6.33 -21.99
N ILE A 404 -24.77 6.05 -23.24
CA ILE A 404 -23.91 5.32 -24.18
C ILE A 404 -23.53 6.23 -25.34
N SER A 405 -22.23 6.39 -25.57
CA SER A 405 -21.70 7.04 -26.77
C SER A 405 -20.73 6.10 -27.50
N MET A 406 -21.02 5.82 -28.77
CA MET A 406 -20.20 4.95 -29.62
C MET A 406 -19.41 5.79 -30.63
N SER A 407 -18.17 5.39 -30.88
CA SER A 407 -17.32 5.96 -31.93
C SER A 407 -16.93 4.89 -32.95
N PRO A 408 -17.08 5.16 -34.26
CA PRO A 408 -17.85 6.24 -34.86
C PRO A 408 -19.37 6.14 -34.56
N PHE A 409 -20.08 7.26 -34.56
CA PHE A 409 -21.50 7.36 -34.10
C PHE A 409 -22.52 6.52 -34.89
N TRP A 410 -22.16 6.02 -36.07
CA TRP A 410 -23.01 5.13 -36.88
C TRP A 410 -22.92 3.65 -36.49
N ARG A 411 -22.03 3.28 -35.55
CA ARG A 411 -21.97 1.94 -34.98
C ARG A 411 -23.21 1.69 -34.11
N ARG A 412 -23.75 0.46 -34.18
CA ARG A 412 -24.92 0.02 -33.40
C ARG A 412 -24.60 -1.05 -32.34
N SER A 413 -23.37 -1.55 -32.33
CA SER A 413 -22.88 -2.55 -31.37
C SER A 413 -21.60 -2.07 -30.70
N PHE A 414 -21.31 -2.66 -29.56
CA PHE A 414 -20.04 -2.50 -28.85
C PHE A 414 -18.89 -3.24 -29.57
N PRO A 415 -17.63 -2.81 -29.34
CA PRO A 415 -16.47 -3.61 -29.73
C PRO A 415 -16.44 -4.96 -29.00
N SER A 416 -15.96 -6.01 -29.67
CA SER A 416 -15.62 -7.32 -29.09
C SER A 416 -14.47 -7.24 -28.09
N ASP A 417 -13.61 -6.24 -28.28
CA ASP A 417 -12.41 -5.94 -27.49
C ASP A 417 -12.78 -5.01 -26.32
N THR A 418 -12.85 -5.59 -25.11
CA THR A 418 -13.26 -4.88 -23.88
C THR A 418 -12.33 -3.72 -23.51
N SER A 419 -11.08 -3.71 -23.98
CA SER A 419 -10.16 -2.58 -23.77
C SER A 419 -10.63 -1.29 -24.46
N ARG A 420 -11.52 -1.41 -25.45
CA ARG A 420 -12.13 -0.31 -26.19
C ARG A 420 -13.48 0.13 -25.64
N ILE A 421 -13.92 -0.47 -24.54
CA ILE A 421 -15.11 -0.07 -23.77
C ILE A 421 -14.62 0.71 -22.55
N THR A 422 -14.53 2.03 -22.68
CA THR A 422 -14.19 2.91 -21.55
C THR A 422 -15.45 3.14 -20.73
N ILE A 423 -15.46 2.68 -19.48
CA ILE A 423 -16.47 3.10 -18.52
C ILE A 423 -16.04 4.42 -17.89
N LEU A 424 -16.99 5.31 -17.68
CA LEU A 424 -16.84 6.55 -16.96
C LEU A 424 -17.89 6.56 -15.85
N ARG A 425 -17.52 6.96 -14.64
CA ARG A 425 -18.52 7.29 -13.63
C ARG A 425 -19.20 8.59 -14.05
N ALA A 426 -20.52 8.61 -14.08
CA ALA A 426 -21.28 9.85 -14.16
C ALA A 426 -21.36 10.49 -12.77
N GLU A 427 -21.22 11.81 -12.72
CA GLU A 427 -21.58 12.64 -11.56
C GLU A 427 -23.11 12.79 -11.45
#